data_AF-A0A938TLP5-F1
#
_entry.id   AF-A0A938TLP5-F1
#
_cell.length_a   1.000
_cell.length_b   1.000
_cell.length_c   1.000
_cell.angle_alpha   90.00
_cell.angle_beta   90.00
_cell.angle_gamma   90.00
#
_symmetry.space_group_name_H-M   'P 1'
#
loop_
_entity.id
_entity.type
_entity.pdbx_description
1 polymer ?
#
loop_
_entity_poly.entity_id
_entity_poly.type
_entity_poly.pdbx_seq_one_letter_code
_entity_poly.pdbx_strand_id
1 'polypeptide(L)'
;MARATLPAPQLNLRGKKPPLPKPSVNGSPVSHSNSGADMRGWLFVALLLAGSLFALTGLRQFFVEPLASSSTNFIWFIIQVLPLVVVLPGFLRLQTRSAFYMILAAILYFIHGVLEAATPELRLLAGAEIIASVGLTAIATWMLRQLRERDGRLLVSNPSPESESGSERAQ
;
A
#
# COMPACT_ATOMS: atom_id res chain seq x y z
N MET A 1 -63.37 -2.65 -4.34
CA MET A 1 -61.95 -2.25 -4.22
C MET A 1 -61.12 -3.19 -5.09
N ALA A 2 -60.76 -2.76 -6.29
CA ALA A 2 -60.06 -3.57 -7.30
C ALA A 2 -58.55 -3.38 -7.18
N ARG A 3 -57.79 -4.49 -7.06
CA ARG A 3 -56.34 -4.51 -6.92
C ARG A 3 -55.73 -4.74 -8.31
N ALA A 4 -55.18 -3.70 -8.91
CA ALA A 4 -54.51 -3.78 -10.21
C ALA A 4 -53.12 -4.41 -10.05
N THR A 5 -52.95 -5.64 -10.53
CA THR A 5 -51.65 -6.30 -10.71
C THR A 5 -51.01 -5.80 -12.01
N LEU A 6 -49.94 -5.01 -11.87
CA LEU A 6 -49.06 -4.64 -12.99
C LEU A 6 -48.08 -5.80 -13.27
N PRO A 7 -47.85 -6.19 -14.54
CA PRO A 7 -46.81 -7.15 -14.89
C PRO A 7 -45.42 -6.50 -14.85
N ALA A 8 -44.43 -7.26 -14.38
CA ALA A 8 -43.04 -6.82 -14.26
C ALA A 8 -42.37 -6.60 -15.64
N PRO A 9 -41.50 -5.58 -15.78
CA PRO A 9 -40.72 -5.36 -17.00
C PRO A 9 -39.62 -6.42 -17.15
N GLN A 10 -39.64 -7.13 -18.27
CA GLN A 10 -38.59 -8.06 -18.68
C GLN A 10 -37.34 -7.29 -19.10
N LEU A 11 -36.30 -7.30 -18.26
CA LEU A 11 -35.01 -6.69 -18.56
C LEU A 11 -34.24 -7.57 -19.56
N ASN A 12 -34.30 -7.21 -20.83
CA ASN A 12 -33.64 -7.89 -21.94
C ASN A 12 -32.12 -7.66 -21.87
N LEU A 13 -31.38 -8.49 -21.12
CA LEU A 13 -29.91 -8.47 -21.01
C LEU A 13 -29.23 -9.15 -22.21
N ARG A 14 -29.66 -8.85 -23.43
CA ARG A 14 -29.08 -9.40 -24.66
C ARG A 14 -28.30 -8.35 -25.44
N GLY A 15 -26.98 -8.37 -25.22
CA GLY A 15 -26.01 -8.16 -26.30
C GLY A 15 -25.50 -6.75 -26.56
N LYS A 16 -24.29 -6.48 -26.08
CA LYS A 16 -23.15 -6.06 -26.92
C LYS A 16 -21.89 -6.10 -26.07
N LYS A 17 -21.09 -7.17 -26.17
CA LYS A 17 -19.68 -7.07 -25.77
C LYS A 17 -19.05 -6.03 -26.69
N PRO A 18 -18.42 -4.96 -26.15
CA PRO A 18 -17.72 -4.00 -26.99
C PRO A 18 -16.62 -4.72 -27.78
N PRO A 19 -16.40 -4.37 -29.06
CA PRO A 19 -15.34 -4.96 -29.85
C PRO A 19 -13.99 -4.70 -29.20
N LEU A 20 -13.16 -5.76 -29.13
CA LEU A 20 -11.80 -5.68 -28.60
C LEU A 20 -11.00 -4.61 -29.38
N PRO A 21 -10.20 -3.77 -28.69
CA PRO A 21 -9.33 -2.82 -29.35
C PRO A 21 -8.33 -3.59 -30.23
N LYS A 22 -8.27 -3.21 -31.51
CA LYS A 22 -7.28 -3.75 -32.46
C LYS A 22 -5.88 -3.41 -31.95
N PRO A 23 -4.90 -4.34 -32.03
CA PRO A 23 -3.52 -4.00 -31.73
C PRO A 23 -3.05 -2.94 -32.72
N SER A 24 -2.82 -1.73 -32.21
CA SER A 24 -2.17 -0.65 -32.95
C SER A 24 -0.73 -1.07 -33.17
N VAL A 25 -0.43 -1.59 -34.36
CA VAL A 25 0.92 -1.79 -34.88
C VAL A 25 1.47 -0.42 -35.26
N ASN A 26 1.83 0.36 -34.25
CA ASN A 26 2.73 1.50 -34.39
C ASN A 26 3.93 1.21 -33.50
N GLY A 27 5.02 0.81 -34.15
CA GLY A 27 6.32 0.58 -33.54
C GLY A 27 6.96 1.88 -33.08
N SER A 28 6.40 2.48 -32.03
CA SER A 28 7.18 3.37 -31.18
C SER A 28 8.25 2.52 -30.51
N PRO A 29 9.53 2.94 -30.47
CA PRO A 29 10.54 2.25 -29.69
C PRO A 29 10.01 2.14 -28.26
N VAL A 30 9.83 0.90 -27.79
CA VAL A 30 9.53 0.62 -26.38
C VAL A 30 10.69 1.22 -25.62
N SER A 31 10.46 2.41 -25.05
CA SER A 31 11.36 3.00 -24.08
C SER A 31 11.44 1.99 -22.95
N HIS A 32 12.55 1.25 -22.91
CA HIS A 32 12.93 0.44 -21.76
C HIS A 32 13.24 1.43 -20.64
N SER A 33 12.20 1.99 -20.02
CA SER A 33 12.33 2.71 -18.77
C SER A 33 12.86 1.72 -17.75
N ASN A 34 13.92 2.13 -17.06
CA ASN A 34 14.68 1.39 -16.05
C ASN A 34 13.82 1.00 -14.83
N SER A 35 12.78 0.20 -15.05
CA SER A 35 11.73 -0.13 -14.07
C SER A 35 12.27 -0.83 -12.82
N GLY A 36 13.40 -1.52 -12.96
CA GLY A 36 14.10 -2.18 -11.85
C GLY A 36 14.95 -1.23 -10.99
N ALA A 37 15.56 -0.21 -11.59
CA ALA A 37 16.32 0.82 -10.85
C ALA A 37 15.36 1.76 -10.10
N ASP A 38 14.23 2.09 -10.73
CA ASP A 38 13.20 2.93 -10.13
C ASP A 38 12.68 2.34 -8.82
N MET A 39 12.32 1.05 -8.81
CA MET A 39 11.73 0.42 -7.61
C MET A 39 12.69 0.40 -6.41
N ARG A 40 14.00 0.24 -6.65
CA ARG A 40 15.02 0.30 -5.59
C ARG A 40 15.21 1.72 -5.06
N GLY A 41 15.14 2.73 -5.94
CA GLY A 41 15.16 4.14 -5.54
C GLY A 41 13.96 4.49 -4.63
N TRP A 42 12.76 4.06 -5.03
CA TRP A 42 11.56 4.26 -4.21
C TRP A 42 11.61 3.51 -2.88
N LEU A 43 12.19 2.30 -2.85
CA LEU A 43 12.44 1.57 -1.61
C LEU A 43 13.36 2.36 -0.68
N PHE A 44 14.44 2.96 -1.20
CA PHE A 44 15.35 3.78 -0.41
C PHE A 44 14.62 4.99 0.19
N VAL A 45 13.80 5.69 -0.60
CA VAL A 45 13.01 6.82 -0.08
C VAL A 45 12.01 6.36 0.97
N ALA A 46 11.33 5.22 0.76
CA ALA A 46 10.43 4.66 1.76
C ALA A 46 11.17 4.27 3.05
N LEU A 47 12.37 3.70 2.96
CA LEU A 47 13.21 3.39 4.11
C LEU A 47 13.68 4.64 4.84
N LEU A 48 14.04 5.69 4.10
CA LEU A 48 14.40 6.98 4.66
C LEU A 48 13.22 7.55 5.45
N LEU A 49 12.01 7.53 4.90
CA LEU A 49 10.80 8.03 5.57
C LEU A 49 10.44 7.17 6.79
N ALA A 50 10.49 5.85 6.68
CA ALA A 50 10.27 4.95 7.81
C ALA A 50 11.33 5.15 8.91
N GLY A 51 12.60 5.31 8.52
CA GLY A 51 13.69 5.64 9.45
C GLY A 51 13.49 7.00 10.12
N SER A 52 13.00 7.99 9.39
CA SER A 52 12.62 9.30 9.94
C SER A 52 11.51 9.17 10.97
N LEU A 53 10.45 8.40 10.70
CA LEU A 53 9.39 8.15 11.68
C LEU A 53 9.95 7.50 12.95
N PHE A 54 10.76 6.46 12.80
CA PHE A 54 11.43 5.81 13.93
C PHE A 54 12.28 6.79 14.74
N ALA A 55 13.07 7.62 14.07
CA ALA A 55 13.93 8.61 14.72
C ALA A 55 13.15 9.72 15.41
N LEU A 56 12.07 10.22 14.80
CA LEU A 56 11.18 11.22 15.39
C LEU A 56 10.49 10.69 16.64
N THR A 57 9.97 9.45 16.58
CA THR A 57 9.38 8.78 17.76
C THR A 57 10.40 8.61 18.88
N GLY A 58 11.64 8.23 18.55
CA GLY A 58 12.71 8.08 19.55
C GLY A 58 13.15 9.41 20.15
N LEU A 59 13.33 10.44 19.32
CA LEU A 59 13.67 11.79 19.77
C LEU A 59 12.62 12.30 20.76
N ARG A 60 11.33 12.12 20.44
CA ARG A 60 10.24 12.49 21.33
C ARG A 60 10.29 11.73 22.65
N GLN A 61 10.31 10.41 22.59
CA GLN A 61 10.16 9.54 23.76
C GLN A 61 11.33 9.64 24.75
N PHE A 62 12.55 9.89 24.25
CA PHE A 62 13.75 9.90 25.09
C PHE A 62 14.22 11.32 25.48
N PHE A 63 13.90 12.35 24.70
CA PHE A 63 14.43 13.70 24.93
C PHE A 63 13.36 14.77 25.19
N VAL A 64 12.17 14.64 24.62
CA VAL A 64 11.13 15.68 24.73
C VAL A 64 10.15 15.36 25.86
N GLU A 65 9.59 14.16 25.85
CA GLU A 65 8.60 13.71 26.83
C GLU A 65 8.99 12.37 27.47
N PRO A 66 10.12 12.32 28.20
CA PRO A 66 10.50 11.09 28.88
C PRO A 66 9.53 10.79 30.03
N LEU A 67 8.99 9.58 30.02
CA LEU A 67 8.28 8.98 31.15
C LEU A 67 9.20 8.83 32.37
N ALA A 68 8.58 8.74 33.55
CA ALA A 68 9.25 8.74 34.85
C ALA A 68 10.29 7.61 35.05
N SER A 69 10.16 6.50 34.33
CA SER A 69 11.10 5.37 34.36
C SER A 69 11.66 5.09 32.98
N SER A 70 12.98 4.91 32.89
CA SER A 70 13.66 4.54 31.64
C SER A 70 13.14 3.24 31.04
N SER A 71 12.76 2.27 31.89
CA SER A 71 12.18 1.00 31.43
C SER A 71 10.81 1.20 30.80
N THR A 72 9.97 2.07 31.40
CA THR A 72 8.65 2.38 30.86
C THR A 72 8.76 3.14 29.53
N ASN A 73 9.69 4.08 29.41
CA ASN A 73 10.00 4.75 28.14
C ASN A 73 10.38 3.77 27.05
N PHE A 74 11.29 2.84 27.35
CA PHE A 74 11.73 1.85 26.38
C PHE A 74 10.58 0.95 25.94
N ILE A 75 9.76 0.45 26.88
CA ILE A 75 8.59 -0.38 26.55
C ILE A 75 7.60 0.39 25.68
N TRP A 76 7.31 1.65 26.02
CA TRP A 76 6.40 2.48 25.25
C TRP A 76 6.92 2.77 23.84
N PHE A 77 8.22 3.08 23.72
CA PHE A 77 8.89 3.23 22.43
C PHE A 77 8.73 1.98 21.57
N ILE A 78 9.01 0.79 22.12
CA ILE A 78 8.89 -0.48 21.40
C ILE A 78 7.45 -0.70 20.91
N ILE A 79 6.45 -0.45 21.76
CA ILE A 79 5.04 -0.57 21.37
C ILE A 79 4.73 0.34 20.17
N GLN A 80 5.24 1.58 20.19
CA GLN A 80 5.01 2.55 19.11
C GLN A 80 5.73 2.17 17.81
N VAL A 81 6.96 1.64 17.87
CA VAL A 81 7.73 1.30 16.65
C VAL A 81 7.43 -0.09 16.08
N LEU A 82 6.82 -0.97 16.86
CA LEU A 82 6.54 -2.35 16.48
C LEU A 82 5.75 -2.50 15.16
N PRO A 83 4.67 -1.73 14.90
CA PRO A 83 3.95 -1.79 13.64
C PRO A 83 4.83 -1.53 12.42
N LEU A 84 5.81 -0.62 12.55
CA LEU A 84 6.72 -0.28 11.46
C LEU A 84 7.79 -1.36 11.26
N VAL A 85 8.39 -1.81 12.36
CA VAL A 85 9.50 -2.80 12.34
C VAL A 85 9.03 -4.17 11.85
N VAL A 86 7.83 -4.61 12.25
CA VAL A 86 7.29 -5.93 11.86
C VAL A 86 7.04 -6.01 10.35
N VAL A 87 6.63 -4.89 9.74
CA VAL A 87 6.27 -4.86 8.31
C VAL A 87 7.49 -4.69 7.41
N LEU A 88 8.57 -4.08 7.94
CA LEU A 88 9.75 -3.68 7.18
C LEU A 88 10.42 -4.82 6.40
N PRO A 89 10.66 -6.04 6.96
CA PRO A 89 11.32 -7.11 6.22
C PRO A 89 10.53 -7.59 5.00
N GLY A 90 9.20 -7.65 5.11
CA GLY A 90 8.34 -8.00 3.98
C GLY A 90 8.38 -6.90 2.90
N PHE A 91 8.36 -5.64 3.33
CA PHE A 91 8.38 -4.50 2.43
C PHE A 91 9.69 -4.42 1.63
N LEU A 92 10.82 -4.69 2.29
CA LEU A 92 12.14 -4.85 1.66
C LEU A 92 12.19 -5.99 0.62
N ARG A 93 11.40 -7.05 0.85
CA ARG A 93 11.24 -8.17 -0.09
C ARG A 93 10.24 -7.89 -1.19
N LEU A 94 9.70 -6.67 -1.28
CA LEU A 94 8.74 -6.24 -2.30
C LEU A 94 7.49 -7.13 -2.35
N GLN A 95 7.00 -7.58 -1.18
CA GLN A 95 5.77 -8.37 -1.14
C GLN A 95 4.53 -7.46 -1.17
N THR A 96 3.53 -7.83 -1.97
CA THR A 96 2.27 -7.08 -2.10
C THR A 96 1.56 -6.91 -0.76
N ARG A 97 1.52 -7.97 0.08
CA ARG A 97 0.90 -7.93 1.40
C ARG A 97 1.59 -6.95 2.35
N SER A 98 2.92 -6.92 2.36
CA SER A 98 3.66 -5.98 3.20
C SER A 98 3.55 -4.53 2.73
N ALA A 99 3.41 -4.28 1.42
CA ALA A 99 3.14 -2.93 0.92
C ALA A 99 1.80 -2.40 1.45
N PHE A 100 0.78 -3.25 1.50
CA PHE A 100 -0.48 -2.93 2.16
C PHE A 100 -0.32 -2.66 3.67
N TYR A 101 0.38 -3.54 4.39
CA TYR A 101 0.61 -3.31 5.83
C TYR A 101 1.45 -2.07 6.12
N MET A 102 2.35 -1.67 5.20
CA MET A 102 3.17 -0.47 5.36
C MET A 102 2.31 0.79 5.26
N ILE A 103 1.29 0.78 4.39
CA ILE A 103 0.27 1.85 4.33
C ILE A 103 -0.49 1.93 5.65
N LEU A 104 -0.93 0.79 6.19
CA LEU A 104 -1.63 0.76 7.48
C LEU A 104 -0.74 1.29 8.62
N ALA A 105 0.52 0.89 8.67
CA ALA A 105 1.48 1.40 9.64
C ALA A 105 1.67 2.92 9.49
N ALA A 106 1.87 3.42 8.27
CA ALA A 106 2.03 4.85 8.00
C ALA A 106 0.81 5.67 8.44
N ILE A 107 -0.41 5.16 8.28
CA ILE A 107 -1.63 5.82 8.75
C ILE A 107 -1.63 5.98 10.28
N LEU A 108 -1.12 5.00 11.04
CA LEU A 108 -1.02 5.11 12.50
C LEU A 108 -0.11 6.26 12.91
N TYR A 109 1.04 6.44 12.24
CA TYR A 109 1.92 7.58 12.48
C TYR A 109 1.30 8.90 12.04
N PHE A 110 0.52 8.91 10.96
CA PHE A 110 -0.21 10.11 10.57
C PHE A 110 -1.20 10.54 11.65
N ILE A 111 -2.00 9.60 12.18
CA ILE A 111 -2.94 9.88 13.27
C ILE A 111 -2.20 10.39 14.50
N HIS A 112 -1.10 9.74 14.87
CA HIS A 112 -0.28 10.14 16.01
C HIS A 112 0.26 11.58 15.85
N GLY A 113 0.91 11.88 14.72
CA GLY A 113 1.37 13.24 14.42
C GLY A 113 0.24 14.27 14.43
N VAL A 114 -0.97 13.96 13.92
CA VAL A 114 -2.12 14.88 13.99
C VAL A 114 -2.56 15.13 15.43
N LEU A 115 -2.58 14.12 16.29
CA LEU A 115 -2.92 14.27 17.70
C LEU A 115 -1.90 15.15 18.43
N GLU A 116 -0.61 14.97 18.14
CA GLU A 116 0.46 15.78 18.74
C GLU A 116 0.52 17.21 18.20
N ALA A 117 0.06 17.46 16.98
CA ALA A 117 0.00 18.83 16.45
C ALA A 117 -0.93 19.75 17.26
N ALA A 118 -1.82 19.18 18.09
CA ALA A 118 -2.65 19.93 19.01
C ALA A 118 -1.84 20.62 20.13
N THR A 119 -0.71 20.05 20.56
CA THR A 119 0.13 20.62 21.61
C THR A 119 1.15 21.60 21.02
N PRO A 120 1.15 22.89 21.43
CA PRO A 120 2.03 23.91 20.84
C PRO A 120 3.51 23.53 20.84
N GLU A 121 3.98 22.85 21.89
CA GLU A 121 5.37 22.46 22.07
C GLU A 121 5.82 21.38 21.09
N LEU A 122 4.91 20.50 20.64
CA LEU A 122 5.22 19.38 19.75
C LEU A 122 4.93 19.68 18.27
N ARG A 123 4.26 20.80 17.94
CA ARG A 123 3.81 21.11 16.56
C ARG A 123 4.84 20.91 15.47
N LEU A 124 6.10 21.30 15.72
CA LEU A 124 7.15 21.14 14.72
C LEU A 124 7.51 19.67 14.49
N LEU A 125 7.65 18.90 15.58
CA LEU A 125 7.95 17.48 15.54
C LEU A 125 6.79 16.69 14.93
N ALA A 126 5.57 17.00 15.37
CA ALA A 126 4.32 16.50 14.84
C ALA A 126 4.17 16.80 13.33
N GLY A 127 4.51 18.01 12.91
CA GLY A 127 4.52 18.40 11.50
C GLY A 127 5.48 17.56 10.66
N ALA A 128 6.69 17.29 11.17
CA ALA A 128 7.65 16.41 10.51
C ALA A 128 7.13 14.96 10.42
N GLU A 129 6.47 14.47 11.48
CA GLU A 129 5.86 13.13 11.50
C GLU A 129 4.71 13.01 10.48
N ILE A 130 3.86 14.02 10.38
CA ILE A 130 2.78 14.12 9.38
C ILE A 130 3.36 14.07 7.97
N ILE A 131 4.39 14.88 7.67
CA ILE A 131 5.01 14.90 6.33
C ILE A 131 5.62 13.54 6.01
N ALA A 132 6.35 12.93 6.96
CA ALA A 132 6.99 11.64 6.74
C ALA A 132 5.97 10.52 6.52
N SER A 133 4.88 10.50 7.30
CA SER A 133 3.81 9.49 7.18
C SER A 133 2.99 9.65 5.90
N VAL A 134 2.66 10.87 5.48
CA VAL A 134 2.01 11.14 4.19
C VAL A 134 2.91 10.70 3.03
N GLY A 135 4.19 11.05 3.08
CA GLY A 135 5.16 10.62 2.08
C GLY A 135 5.29 9.10 2.00
N LEU A 136 5.38 8.43 3.15
CA LEU A 136 5.49 6.98 3.23
C LEU A 136 4.22 6.31 2.68
N THR A 137 3.05 6.85 3.01
CA THR A 137 1.75 6.39 2.50
C THR A 137 1.69 6.50 0.98
N ALA A 138 2.10 7.64 0.41
CA ALA A 138 2.09 7.87 -1.04
C ALA A 138 3.00 6.88 -1.78
N ILE A 139 4.23 6.70 -1.29
CA ILE A 139 5.20 5.78 -1.90
C ILE A 139 4.75 4.33 -1.74
N ALA A 140 4.30 3.92 -0.56
CA ALA A 140 3.82 2.57 -0.34
C ALA A 140 2.57 2.25 -1.18
N THR A 141 1.68 3.23 -1.38
CA THR A 141 0.51 3.09 -2.27
C THR A 141 0.93 2.94 -3.73
N TRP A 142 1.88 3.75 -4.19
CA TRP A 142 2.42 3.61 -5.54
C TRP A 142 3.09 2.25 -5.73
N MET A 143 3.95 1.82 -4.80
CA MET A 143 4.60 0.52 -4.83
C MET A 143 3.59 -0.63 -4.81
N LEU A 144 2.53 -0.54 -4.00
CA LEU A 144 1.47 -1.55 -3.95
C LEU A 144 0.80 -1.72 -5.31
N ARG A 145 0.52 -0.62 -6.03
CA ARG A 145 -0.03 -0.69 -7.40
C ARG A 145 0.92 -1.43 -8.33
N GLN A 146 2.19 -1.06 -8.33
CA GLN A 146 3.22 -1.68 -9.18
C GLN A 146 3.39 -3.17 -8.89
N LEU A 147 3.36 -3.57 -7.61
CA LEU A 147 3.49 -4.98 -7.21
C LEU A 147 2.26 -5.81 -7.62
N ARG A 148 1.04 -5.26 -7.46
CA ARG A 148 -0.19 -5.94 -7.88
C ARG A 148 -0.23 -6.19 -9.38
N GLU A 149 0.24 -5.25 -10.19
CA GLU A 149 0.33 -5.42 -11.64
C GLU A 149 1.37 -6.47 -12.02
N ARG A 150 2.51 -6.53 -11.31
CA ARG A 150 3.54 -7.55 -11.52
C ARG A 150 3.01 -8.95 -11.19
N ASP A 151 2.36 -9.10 -10.05
CA ASP A 151 1.76 -10.38 -9.63
C ASP A 151 0.69 -10.83 -10.63
N GLY A 152 -0.16 -9.91 -11.10
CA GLY A 152 -1.18 -10.21 -12.12
C GLY A 152 -0.59 -10.68 -13.45
N ARG A 153 0.51 -10.07 -13.92
CA ARG A 153 1.19 -10.49 -15.16
C ARG A 153 1.79 -11.90 -15.03
N LEU A 154 2.38 -12.23 -13.88
CA LEU A 154 2.97 -13.55 -13.64
C LEU A 154 1.91 -14.67 -13.70
N LEU A 155 0.73 -14.43 -13.11
CA LEU A 155 -0.39 -15.38 -13.15
C LEU A 155 -0.94 -15.61 -14.56
N VAL A 156 -0.95 -14.58 -15.41
CA VAL A 156 -1.39 -14.71 -16.81
C VAL A 156 -0.35 -15.45 -17.66
N SER A 157 0.95 -15.20 -17.42
CA SER A 157 2.04 -15.85 -18.17
C SER A 157 2.27 -17.30 -17.80
N ASN A 158 1.86 -17.71 -16.59
CA ASN A 158 2.01 -19.07 -16.08
C ASN A 158 0.65 -19.54 -15.54
N PRO A 159 -0.31 -19.86 -16.42
CA PRO A 159 -1.59 -20.39 -16.01
C PRO A 159 -1.37 -21.71 -15.26
N SER A 160 -1.93 -21.83 -14.06
CA SER A 160 -1.81 -23.04 -13.25
C SER A 160 -2.24 -24.29 -14.04
N PRO A 161 -1.53 -25.43 -13.93
CA PRO A 161 -1.81 -26.64 -14.71
C PRO A 161 -3.20 -27.27 -14.45
N GLU A 162 -3.92 -26.80 -13.44
CA GLU A 162 -5.29 -27.25 -13.14
C GLU A 162 -6.32 -26.88 -14.24
N SER A 163 -6.04 -25.90 -15.12
CA SER A 163 -6.95 -25.57 -16.21
C SER A 163 -6.84 -26.47 -17.45
N GLU A 164 -5.75 -27.23 -17.60
CA GLU A 164 -5.57 -28.13 -18.75
C GLU A 164 -6.25 -29.49 -18.54
N SER A 165 -6.31 -29.99 -17.29
CA SER A 165 -6.96 -31.27 -16.96
C SER A 165 -8.49 -31.28 -17.16
N GLY A 166 -9.14 -30.12 -17.27
CA GLY A 166 -10.58 -30.01 -17.52
C GLY A 166 -10.95 -30.03 -19.01
N SER A 167 -10.00 -29.74 -19.90
CA SER A 167 -10.23 -29.64 -21.34
C SER A 167 -10.00 -30.96 -22.08
N GLU A 168 -9.11 -31.83 -21.56
CA GLU A 168 -8.83 -33.15 -22.17
C GLU A 168 -9.89 -34.23 -21.86
N ARG A 169 -10.80 -34.01 -20.89
CA ARG A 169 -11.87 -34.97 -20.56
C ARG A 169 -13.16 -34.77 -21.37
N ALA A 170 -13.17 -33.82 -22.31
CA ALA A 170 -14.33 -33.46 -23.12
C ALA A 170 -14.19 -33.80 -24.61
N GLN A 171 -13.17 -34.57 -25.00
CA GLN A 171 -13.02 -35.18 -26.34
C GLN A 171 -13.09 -36.70 -26.23
#